data_AF-A0A3N5KF42-F1
#
_entry.id   AF-A0A3N5KF42-F1
#
_cell.length_a   1.000
_cell.length_b   1.000
_cell.length_c   1.000
_cell.angle_alpha   90.00
_cell.angle_beta   90.00
_cell.angle_gamma   90.00
#
_symmetry.space_group_name_H-M   'P 1'
#
loop_
_entity.id
_entity.type
_entity.pdbx_description
1 polymer ?
#
loop_
_entity_poly.entity_id
_entity_poly.type
_entity_poly.pdbx_seq_one_letter_code
_entity_poly.pdbx_strand_id
1 'polypeptide(L)'
;MRRVPDQRAVDTLLRSINKPDLSIRGAVLKALNGLRETASGLEFGPAFVTRQILSEAQYYFALNSSLAPLRDEANPRTARRLLVRSIEERLRQTLERLFRLLGLRYPPKEIYAAYLAVHHGRRENYSAALEFLDNVLDRDLKRVILPLLDDSGRLLETGRNLFGLEVRSTEDALRGLLSSGDSWLLSCAMAAAAELRLRALAPDIAKAARGAGAEVGAVARSAQAALA
;
A
#
# COMPACT_ATOMS: atom_id res chain seq x y z
N MET A 1 -0.74 -26.61 19.80
CA MET A 1 0.71 -26.33 19.85
C MET A 1 0.94 -24.87 20.22
N ARG A 2 1.37 -24.60 21.45
CA ARG A 2 1.83 -23.25 21.87
C ARG A 2 3.16 -22.99 21.15
N ARG A 3 3.22 -21.99 20.26
CA ARG A 3 4.46 -21.59 19.60
C ARG A 3 5.40 -21.01 20.66
N VAL A 4 6.55 -21.64 20.87
CA VAL A 4 7.60 -21.08 21.74
C VAL A 4 8.09 -19.79 21.07
N PRO A 5 8.08 -18.64 21.77
CA PRO A 5 8.66 -17.42 21.25
C PRO A 5 10.17 -17.62 21.07
N ASP A 6 10.66 -17.52 19.83
CA ASP A 6 12.07 -17.73 19.47
C ASP A 6 12.52 -16.60 18.53
N GLN A 7 13.69 -16.02 18.79
CA GLN A 7 14.32 -14.99 17.97
C GLN A 7 14.52 -15.47 16.53
N ARG A 8 14.83 -16.77 16.31
CA ARG A 8 14.99 -17.32 14.96
C ARG A 8 13.71 -17.25 14.13
N ALA A 9 12.55 -17.38 14.78
CA ALA A 9 11.25 -17.22 14.14
C ALA A 9 11.04 -15.76 13.72
N VAL A 10 11.37 -14.80 14.59
CA VAL A 10 11.30 -13.36 14.30
C VAL A 10 12.19 -13.02 13.10
N ASP A 11 13.47 -13.42 13.12
CA ASP A 11 14.42 -13.10 12.04
C ASP A 11 13.95 -13.65 10.68
N THR A 12 13.40 -14.87 10.69
CA THR A 12 12.87 -15.51 9.48
C THR A 12 11.63 -14.82 8.95
N LEU A 13 10.73 -14.41 9.84
CA LEU A 13 9.53 -13.65 9.49
C LEU A 13 9.91 -12.25 8.97
N LEU A 14 10.84 -11.55 9.61
CA LEU A 14 11.31 -10.22 9.17
C LEU A 14 11.91 -10.29 7.75
N ARG A 15 12.73 -11.30 7.44
CA ARG A 15 13.24 -11.54 6.08
C ARG A 15 12.13 -11.77 5.05
N SER A 16 10.98 -12.28 5.49
CA SER A 16 9.85 -12.59 4.62
C SER A 16 8.93 -11.39 4.34
N ILE A 17 9.06 -10.28 5.09
CA ILE A 17 8.27 -9.05 4.85
C ILE A 17 8.52 -8.49 3.43
N ASN A 18 9.71 -8.68 2.88
CA ASN A 18 10.05 -8.14 1.56
C ASN A 18 9.37 -8.86 0.39
N LYS A 19 8.77 -10.04 0.60
CA LYS A 19 8.18 -10.84 -0.49
C LYS A 19 7.07 -10.05 -1.21
N PRO A 20 6.98 -10.05 -2.55
CA PRO A 20 5.99 -9.25 -3.27
C PRO A 20 4.53 -9.59 -2.94
N ASP A 21 4.28 -10.83 -2.51
CA ASP A 21 2.95 -11.34 -2.23
C ASP A 21 2.33 -10.66 -0.99
N LEU A 22 1.28 -9.87 -1.23
CA LEU A 22 0.56 -9.12 -0.19
C LEU A 22 -0.12 -10.03 0.85
N SER A 23 -0.57 -11.23 0.46
CA SER A 23 -1.19 -12.18 1.38
C SER A 23 -0.17 -12.75 2.37
N ILE A 24 1.02 -13.07 1.86
CA ILE A 24 2.15 -13.53 2.68
C ILE A 24 2.60 -12.42 3.61
N ARG A 25 2.73 -11.17 3.11
CA ARG A 25 3.08 -10.01 3.94
C ARG A 25 2.11 -9.81 5.11
N GLY A 26 0.80 -9.86 4.84
CA GLY A 26 -0.22 -9.72 5.90
C GLY A 26 -0.13 -10.80 6.98
N ALA A 27 0.03 -12.06 6.56
CA ALA A 27 0.19 -13.18 7.48
C ALA A 27 1.48 -13.08 8.32
N VAL A 28 2.59 -12.67 7.70
CA VAL A 28 3.88 -12.46 8.36
C VAL A 28 3.78 -11.34 9.40
N LEU A 29 3.19 -10.19 9.07
CA LEU A 29 3.02 -9.08 10.01
C LEU A 29 2.14 -9.49 11.19
N LYS A 30 1.02 -10.18 10.94
CA LYS A 30 0.15 -10.69 12.02
C LYS A 30 0.91 -11.62 12.97
N ALA A 31 1.76 -12.51 12.44
CA ALA A 31 2.58 -13.38 13.26
C ALA A 31 3.62 -12.60 14.09
N LEU A 32 4.26 -11.59 13.50
CA LEU A 32 5.23 -10.73 14.20
C LEU A 32 4.58 -9.89 15.30
N ASN A 33 3.41 -9.28 15.06
CA ASN A 33 2.69 -8.55 16.10
C ASN A 33 2.29 -9.47 17.26
N GLY A 34 1.82 -10.69 16.98
CA GLY A 34 1.51 -11.68 18.03
C GLY A 34 2.74 -12.09 18.86
N LEU A 35 3.91 -12.23 18.23
CA LEU A 35 5.17 -12.47 18.95
C LEU A 35 5.57 -11.26 19.81
N ARG A 36 5.38 -10.04 19.29
CA ARG A 36 5.69 -8.80 20.01
C ARG A 36 4.83 -8.65 21.27
N GLU A 37 3.55 -9.00 21.19
CA GLU A 37 2.61 -8.93 22.33
C GLU A 37 2.89 -10.00 23.40
N THR A 38 3.36 -11.18 22.99
CA THR A 38 3.54 -12.34 23.90
C THR A 38 4.96 -12.46 24.45
N ALA A 39 5.95 -11.83 23.81
CA ALA A 39 7.35 -11.88 24.21
C ALA A 39 8.06 -10.54 23.96
N SER A 40 8.01 -9.65 24.96
CA SER A 40 8.57 -8.29 24.90
C SER A 40 10.11 -8.25 24.78
N GLY A 41 10.81 -9.33 25.15
CA GLY A 41 12.26 -9.45 25.08
C GLY A 41 12.83 -9.83 23.70
N LEU A 42 11.99 -10.04 22.69
CA LEU A 42 12.45 -10.33 21.32
C LEU A 42 12.84 -9.05 20.58
N GLU A 43 13.86 -9.15 19.73
CA GLU A 43 14.35 -8.04 18.92
C GLU A 43 13.72 -8.05 17.53
N PHE A 44 13.15 -6.92 17.11
CA PHE A 44 12.47 -6.79 15.83
C PHE A 44 13.26 -5.97 14.80
N GLY A 45 14.50 -5.57 15.13
CA GLY A 45 15.36 -4.78 14.25
C GLY A 45 14.78 -3.40 13.90
N PRO A 46 14.83 -2.41 14.81
CA PRO A 46 14.17 -1.11 14.63
C PRO A 46 14.50 -0.42 13.32
N ALA A 47 15.77 -0.44 12.88
CA ALA A 47 16.19 0.16 11.62
C ALA A 47 15.60 -0.56 10.38
N PHE A 48 15.46 -1.88 10.43
CA PHE A 48 14.83 -2.64 9.36
C PHE A 48 13.33 -2.32 9.29
N VAL A 49 12.64 -2.34 10.43
CA VAL A 49 11.21 -1.99 10.51
C VAL A 49 10.95 -0.56 10.03
N THR A 50 11.79 0.41 10.41
CA THR A 50 11.70 1.79 9.91
C THR A 50 11.79 1.85 8.38
N ARG A 51 12.71 1.12 7.75
CA ARG A 51 12.78 1.05 6.28
C ARG A 51 11.51 0.46 5.66
N GLN A 52 10.93 -0.56 6.29
CA GLN A 52 9.66 -1.14 5.84
C GLN A 52 8.52 -0.13 5.94
N ILE A 53 8.43 0.62 7.05
CA ILE A 53 7.42 1.67 7.22
C ILE A 53 7.55 2.74 6.13
N LEU A 54 8.78 3.20 5.85
CA LEU A 54 9.02 4.21 4.80
C LEU A 54 8.66 3.68 3.41
N SER A 55 9.02 2.43 3.10
CA SER A 55 8.67 1.79 1.82
C SER A 55 7.14 1.62 1.66
N GLU A 56 6.46 1.20 2.72
CA GLU A 56 5.01 1.00 2.70
C GLU A 56 4.26 2.33 2.57
N ALA A 57 4.77 3.39 3.21
CA ALA A 57 4.21 4.72 3.08
C ALA A 57 4.45 5.30 1.68
N GLN A 58 5.65 5.14 1.10
CA GLN A 58 5.91 5.51 -0.29
C GLN A 58 4.94 4.81 -1.25
N TYR A 59 4.66 3.52 -1.02
CA TYR A 59 3.67 2.77 -1.79
C TYR A 59 2.26 3.37 -1.65
N TYR A 60 1.84 3.75 -0.44
CA TYR A 60 0.57 4.44 -0.22
C TYR A 60 0.49 5.75 -1.03
N PHE A 61 1.51 6.60 -0.95
CA PHE A 61 1.55 7.87 -1.70
C PHE A 61 1.50 7.64 -3.21
N ALA A 62 2.21 6.63 -3.72
CA ALA A 62 2.17 6.26 -5.13
C ALA A 62 0.76 5.82 -5.57
N LEU A 63 0.13 4.92 -4.82
CA LEU A 63 -1.25 4.48 -5.10
C LEU A 63 -2.24 5.65 -5.06
N ASN A 64 -2.14 6.53 -4.06
CA ASN A 64 -3.01 7.70 -3.95
C ASN A 64 -2.80 8.68 -5.12
N SER A 65 -1.56 8.85 -5.57
CA SER A 65 -1.24 9.67 -6.74
C SER A 65 -1.80 9.09 -8.03
N SER A 66 -1.73 7.76 -8.21
CA SER A 66 -2.37 7.06 -9.33
C SER A 66 -3.90 7.16 -9.30
N LEU A 67 -4.50 7.23 -8.12
CA LEU A 67 -5.95 7.29 -7.96
C LEU A 67 -6.53 8.63 -8.44
N ALA A 68 -5.82 9.75 -8.25
CA ALA A 68 -6.32 11.09 -8.53
C ALA A 68 -6.86 11.29 -9.97
N PRO A 69 -6.11 10.98 -11.05
CA PRO A 69 -6.63 11.13 -12.42
C PRO A 69 -7.67 10.04 -12.79
N LEU A 70 -7.76 8.96 -12.02
CA LEU A 70 -8.70 7.85 -12.28
C LEU A 70 -10.10 8.12 -11.70
N ARG A 71 -10.22 9.06 -10.76
CA ARG A 71 -11.49 9.48 -10.14
C ARG A 71 -12.27 10.38 -11.08
N ASP A 72 -13.09 9.76 -11.91
CA ASP A 72 -14.09 10.45 -12.72
C ASP A 72 -15.41 9.67 -12.61
N GLU A 73 -16.54 10.36 -12.76
CA GLU A 73 -17.89 9.81 -12.58
C GLU A 73 -18.32 8.99 -13.80
N ALA A 74 -17.66 7.86 -14.02
CA ALA A 74 -18.02 6.90 -15.06
C ALA A 74 -18.85 5.74 -14.50
N ASN A 75 -19.64 5.13 -15.41
CA ASN A 75 -20.53 4.00 -15.20
C ASN A 75 -19.95 2.95 -14.22
N PRO A 76 -20.74 2.49 -13.21
CA PRO A 76 -20.28 1.58 -12.16
C PRO A 76 -19.80 0.20 -12.66
N ARG A 77 -20.08 -0.16 -13.92
CA ARG A 77 -19.74 -1.45 -14.53
C ARG A 77 -18.47 -1.43 -15.39
N THR A 78 -17.64 -0.38 -15.28
CA THR A 78 -16.43 -0.20 -16.09
C THR A 78 -15.19 -0.84 -15.47
N ALA A 79 -14.22 -1.24 -16.31
CA ALA A 79 -12.91 -1.69 -15.89
C ALA A 79 -12.16 -0.59 -15.11
N ARG A 80 -12.29 0.68 -15.53
CA ARG A 80 -11.79 1.83 -14.77
C ARG A 80 -12.36 1.89 -13.35
N ARG A 81 -13.67 1.66 -13.17
CA ARG A 81 -14.28 1.67 -11.82
C ARG A 81 -13.79 0.52 -10.96
N LEU A 82 -13.62 -0.68 -11.53
CA LEU A 82 -13.03 -1.82 -10.82
C LEU A 82 -11.60 -1.49 -10.37
N LEU A 83 -10.80 -0.85 -11.22
CA LEU A 83 -9.46 -0.41 -10.87
C LEU A 83 -9.48 0.60 -9.71
N VAL A 84 -10.33 1.63 -9.77
CA VAL A 84 -10.49 2.62 -8.69
C VAL A 84 -10.81 1.94 -7.36
N ARG A 85 -11.80 1.05 -7.32
CA ARG A 85 -12.16 0.30 -6.10
C ARG A 85 -11.02 -0.57 -5.59
N SER A 86 -10.27 -1.18 -6.52
CA SER A 86 -9.12 -2.02 -6.18
C SER A 86 -7.99 -1.19 -5.56
N ILE A 87 -7.71 0.01 -6.09
CA ILE A 87 -6.73 0.93 -5.50
C ILE A 87 -7.20 1.39 -4.12
N GLU A 88 -8.47 1.74 -3.93
CA GLU A 88 -9.03 2.14 -2.64
C GLU A 88 -8.94 1.03 -1.58
N GLU A 89 -9.23 -0.22 -1.95
CA GLU A 89 -9.00 -1.38 -1.09
C GLU A 89 -7.50 -1.53 -0.76
N ARG A 90 -6.62 -1.37 -1.74
CA ARG A 90 -5.16 -1.45 -1.52
C ARG A 90 -4.66 -0.34 -0.60
N LEU A 91 -5.18 0.88 -0.70
CA LEU A 91 -4.87 1.97 0.22
C LEU A 91 -5.27 1.61 1.66
N ARG A 92 -6.49 1.09 1.87
CA ARG A 92 -6.93 0.62 3.20
C ARG A 92 -6.03 -0.48 3.77
N GLN A 93 -5.68 -1.49 2.96
CA GLN A 93 -4.79 -2.57 3.37
C GLN A 93 -3.36 -2.08 3.67
N THR A 94 -2.87 -1.10 2.89
CA THR A 94 -1.56 -0.48 3.09
C THR A 94 -1.52 0.29 4.41
N LEU A 95 -2.58 1.03 4.73
CA LEU A 95 -2.72 1.71 6.01
C LEU A 95 -2.72 0.72 7.19
N GLU A 96 -3.47 -0.38 7.10
CA GLU A 96 -3.44 -1.42 8.13
C GLU A 96 -2.03 -1.99 8.32
N ARG A 97 -1.31 -2.29 7.23
CA ARG A 97 0.07 -2.78 7.29
C ARG A 97 1.03 -1.76 7.91
N LEU A 98 0.86 -0.46 7.63
CA LEU A 98 1.62 0.61 8.27
C LEU A 98 1.44 0.59 9.79
N PHE A 99 0.21 0.52 10.29
CA PHE A 99 -0.04 0.45 11.74
C PHE A 99 0.49 -0.84 12.36
N ARG A 100 0.41 -1.98 11.66
CA ARG A 100 1.04 -3.23 12.12
C ARG A 100 2.56 -3.10 12.26
N LEU A 101 3.22 -2.47 11.28
CA LEU A 101 4.66 -2.19 11.33
C LEU A 101 5.01 -1.21 12.46
N LEU A 102 4.21 -0.15 12.66
CA LEU A 102 4.37 0.76 13.79
C LEU A 102 4.27 0.02 15.13
N GLY A 103 3.35 -0.94 15.25
CA GLY A 103 3.18 -1.77 16.46
C GLY A 103 4.36 -2.73 16.73
N LEU A 104 5.27 -2.92 15.78
CA LEU A 104 6.53 -3.64 16.04
C LEU A 104 7.59 -2.74 16.71
N ARG A 105 7.44 -1.42 16.60
CA ARG A 105 8.43 -0.43 17.06
C ARG A 105 7.97 0.37 18.26
N TYR A 106 6.68 0.65 18.35
CA TYR A 106 6.05 1.46 19.39
C TYR A 106 5.08 0.61 20.23
N PRO A 107 4.55 1.14 21.35
CA PRO A 107 3.62 0.40 22.21
C PRO A 107 2.42 -0.15 21.42
N PRO A 108 2.28 -1.49 21.29
CA PRO A 108 1.37 -2.10 20.31
C PRO A 108 -0.11 -1.84 20.62
N LYS A 109 -0.47 -1.73 21.90
CA LYS A 109 -1.87 -1.49 22.31
C LYS A 109 -2.31 -0.07 21.91
N GLU A 110 -1.45 0.91 22.14
CA GLU A 110 -1.69 2.31 21.88
C GLU A 110 -1.68 2.58 20.37
N ILE A 111 -0.76 1.96 19.62
CA ILE A 111 -0.76 2.01 18.15
C ILE A 111 -2.04 1.39 17.57
N TYR A 112 -2.51 0.28 18.12
CA TYR A 112 -3.76 -0.33 17.68
C TYR A 112 -4.98 0.54 18.00
N ALA A 113 -4.99 1.20 19.17
CA ALA A 113 -6.03 2.17 19.51
C ALA A 113 -6.03 3.36 18.54
N ALA A 114 -4.85 3.89 18.19
CA ALA A 114 -4.70 4.96 17.20
C ALA A 114 -5.21 4.51 15.81
N TYR A 115 -4.93 3.27 15.39
CA TYR A 115 -5.46 2.70 14.16
C TYR A 115 -7.00 2.68 14.14
N LEU A 116 -7.63 2.20 15.21
CA LEU A 116 -9.10 2.15 15.32
C LEU A 116 -9.72 3.54 15.28
N ALA A 117 -9.09 4.53 15.93
CA ALA A 117 -9.53 5.90 15.92
C ALA A 117 -9.42 6.56 14.53
N VAL A 118 -8.34 6.28 13.79
CA VAL A 118 -8.15 6.74 12.40
C VAL A 118 -9.13 6.07 11.44
N HIS A 119 -9.41 4.78 11.62
CA HIS A 119 -10.20 4.00 10.67
C HIS A 119 -11.72 4.07 10.91
N HIS A 120 -12.16 4.20 12.17
CA HIS A 120 -13.56 4.09 12.57
C HIS A 120 -14.03 5.20 13.53
N GLY A 121 -13.13 6.10 13.95
CA GLY A 121 -13.43 7.11 14.97
C GLY A 121 -14.29 8.26 14.47
N ARG A 122 -15.00 8.90 15.41
CA ARG A 122 -15.55 10.25 15.21
C ARG A 122 -14.39 11.25 15.17
N ARG A 123 -14.65 12.47 14.66
CA ARG A 123 -13.63 13.55 14.53
C ARG A 123 -12.78 13.78 15.80
N GLU A 124 -13.37 13.67 16.98
CA GLU A 124 -12.66 13.85 18.26
C GLU A 124 -11.61 12.75 18.52
N ASN A 125 -11.97 11.49 18.27
CA ASN A 125 -11.04 10.35 18.42
C ASN A 125 -9.89 10.45 17.42
N TYR A 126 -10.16 11.02 16.24
CA TYR A 126 -9.15 11.24 15.21
C TYR A 126 -8.05 12.20 15.68
N SER A 127 -8.43 13.33 16.28
CA SER A 127 -7.48 14.32 16.80
C SER A 127 -6.58 13.75 17.89
N ALA A 128 -7.15 12.97 18.82
CA ALA A 128 -6.39 12.32 19.88
C ALA A 128 -5.38 11.28 19.32
N ALA A 129 -5.76 10.55 18.27
CA ALA A 129 -4.84 9.62 17.60
C ALA A 129 -3.69 10.34 16.91
N LEU A 130 -3.97 11.46 16.24
CA LEU A 130 -2.92 12.30 15.62
C LEU A 130 -1.97 12.88 16.66
N GLU A 131 -2.48 13.40 17.78
CA GLU A 131 -1.65 13.92 18.87
C GLU A 131 -0.77 12.83 19.49
N PHE A 132 -1.34 11.64 19.73
CA PHE A 132 -0.57 10.50 20.20
C PHE A 132 0.56 10.11 19.23
N LEU A 133 0.24 10.00 17.93
CA LEU A 133 1.24 9.67 16.91
C LEU A 133 2.29 10.78 16.79
N ASP A 134 1.92 12.05 16.89
CA ASP A 134 2.88 13.13 16.94
C ASP A 134 3.75 13.02 18.20
N ASN A 135 3.23 12.65 19.36
CA ASN A 135 4.08 12.53 20.56
C ASN A 135 5.03 11.32 20.53
N VAL A 136 4.65 10.23 19.86
CA VAL A 136 5.39 8.95 19.92
C VAL A 136 6.32 8.72 18.74
N LEU A 137 5.97 9.19 17.53
CA LEU A 137 6.75 8.89 16.35
C LEU A 137 8.06 9.70 16.30
N ASP A 138 9.15 9.06 15.87
CA ASP A 138 10.37 9.80 15.55
C ASP A 138 10.17 10.73 14.35
N ARG A 139 10.99 11.80 14.28
CA ARG A 139 10.91 12.86 13.26
C ARG A 139 10.75 12.34 11.82
N ASP A 140 11.54 11.34 11.43
CA ASP A 140 11.51 10.80 10.07
C ASP A 140 10.18 10.09 9.76
N LEU A 141 9.63 9.37 10.75
CA LEU A 141 8.35 8.70 10.60
C LEU A 141 7.18 9.69 10.70
N LYS A 142 7.25 10.72 11.56
CA LYS A 142 6.24 11.79 11.59
C LYS A 142 6.06 12.44 10.23
N ARG A 143 7.17 12.79 9.57
CA ARG A 143 7.19 13.48 8.27
C ARG A 143 6.42 12.72 7.18
N VAL A 144 6.32 11.40 7.33
CA VAL A 144 5.69 10.53 6.33
C VAL A 144 4.32 10.05 6.79
N ILE A 145 4.14 9.68 8.07
CA ILE A 145 2.90 9.10 8.59
C ILE A 145 1.84 10.15 8.84
N LEU A 146 2.17 11.29 9.48
CA LEU A 146 1.15 12.28 9.82
C LEU A 146 0.44 12.85 8.58
N PRO A 147 1.13 13.14 7.45
CA PRO A 147 0.43 13.59 6.25
C PRO A 147 -0.51 12.56 5.62
N LEU A 148 -0.28 11.25 5.81
CA LEU A 148 -1.21 10.20 5.36
C LEU A 148 -2.55 10.28 6.07
N LEU A 149 -2.53 10.83 7.28
CA LEU A 149 -3.65 10.97 8.19
C LEU A 149 -4.13 12.43 8.23
N ASP A 150 -3.67 13.30 7.35
CA ASP A 150 -4.16 14.66 7.29
C ASP A 150 -5.25 14.78 6.22
N ASP A 151 -6.40 15.34 6.60
CA ASP A 151 -7.55 15.58 5.70
C ASP A 151 -7.46 16.95 4.99
N SER A 152 -6.31 17.62 5.06
CA SER A 152 -6.06 18.91 4.42
C SER A 152 -6.11 18.89 2.87
N GLY A 153 -6.27 17.71 2.26
CA GLY A 153 -6.26 17.53 0.80
C GLY A 153 -4.88 17.68 0.15
N ARG A 154 -3.82 17.89 0.92
CA ARG A 154 -2.44 18.13 0.43
C ARG A 154 -1.64 16.87 0.16
N LEU A 155 -2.26 15.70 0.27
CA LEU A 155 -1.56 14.41 0.20
C LEU A 155 -0.79 14.22 -1.12
N LEU A 156 -1.32 14.72 -2.25
CA LEU A 156 -0.64 14.68 -3.55
C LEU A 156 0.61 15.57 -3.59
N GLU A 157 0.52 16.78 -3.02
CA GLU A 157 1.65 17.70 -2.91
C GLU A 157 2.75 17.11 -2.02
N THR A 158 2.36 16.54 -0.88
CA THR A 158 3.28 15.86 0.02
C THR A 158 3.98 14.67 -0.67
N GLY A 159 3.24 13.84 -1.41
CA GLY A 159 3.82 12.74 -2.16
C GLY A 159 4.86 13.20 -3.19
N ARG A 160 4.60 14.32 -3.86
CA ARG A 160 5.55 14.95 -4.79
C ARG A 160 6.80 15.44 -4.06
N ASN A 161 6.64 16.18 -2.96
CA ASN A 161 7.76 16.76 -2.23
C ASN A 161 8.64 15.73 -1.53
N LEU A 162 8.03 14.65 -1.01
CA LEU A 162 8.75 13.62 -0.26
C LEU A 162 9.38 12.55 -1.17
N PHE A 163 8.73 12.19 -2.26
CA PHE A 163 9.08 11.02 -3.07
C PHE A 163 9.23 11.31 -4.57
N GLY A 164 9.06 12.55 -5.01
CA GLY A 164 9.14 12.91 -6.44
C GLY A 164 8.02 12.32 -7.29
N LEU A 165 6.87 12.03 -6.69
CA LEU A 165 5.73 11.44 -7.40
C LEU A 165 5.09 12.47 -8.33
N GLU A 166 5.22 12.24 -9.63
CA GLU A 166 4.62 13.08 -10.68
C GLU A 166 3.67 12.28 -11.56
N VAL A 167 2.45 12.03 -11.05
CA VAL A 167 1.37 11.46 -11.85
C VAL A 167 0.53 12.61 -12.40
N ARG A 168 0.64 12.86 -13.70
CA ARG A 168 0.02 14.04 -14.35
C ARG A 168 -1.22 13.68 -15.17
N SER A 169 -1.39 12.42 -15.53
CA SER A 169 -2.48 11.95 -16.39
C SER A 169 -2.95 10.55 -16.04
N THR A 170 -4.09 10.15 -16.60
CA THR A 170 -4.58 8.77 -16.53
C THR A 170 -3.58 7.79 -17.14
N GLU A 171 -2.92 8.16 -18.23
CA GLU A 171 -1.88 7.32 -18.85
C GLU A 171 -0.69 7.10 -17.92
N ASP A 172 -0.21 8.16 -17.26
CA ASP A 172 0.90 8.05 -16.30
C ASP A 172 0.53 7.18 -15.10
N ALA A 173 -0.70 7.35 -14.59
CA ALA A 173 -1.21 6.54 -13.49
C ALA A 173 -1.23 5.05 -13.86
N LEU A 174 -1.78 4.72 -15.03
CA LEU A 174 -1.85 3.34 -15.51
C LEU A 174 -0.46 2.77 -15.79
N ARG A 175 0.47 3.55 -16.36
CA ARG A 175 1.86 3.14 -16.58
C ARG A 175 2.56 2.77 -15.28
N GLY A 176 2.38 3.60 -14.23
CA GLY A 176 2.87 3.30 -12.89
C GLY A 176 2.33 1.96 -12.37
N LEU A 177 1.03 1.73 -12.49
CA LEU A 177 0.37 0.51 -12.03
C LEU A 177 0.81 -0.75 -12.80
N LEU A 178 1.04 -0.63 -14.11
CA LEU A 178 1.59 -1.72 -14.95
C LEU A 178 3.01 -2.14 -14.52
N SER A 179 3.72 -1.28 -13.78
CA SER A 179 5.05 -1.55 -13.22
C SER A 179 5.06 -1.85 -11.71
N SER A 180 3.90 -1.84 -11.04
CA SER A 180 3.79 -1.88 -9.57
C SER A 180 4.13 -3.23 -8.91
N GLY A 181 4.18 -4.32 -9.68
CA GLY A 181 4.41 -5.67 -9.18
C GLY A 181 3.19 -6.34 -8.52
N ASP A 182 2.07 -5.63 -8.35
CA ASP A 182 0.79 -6.19 -7.90
C ASP A 182 0.03 -6.77 -9.10
N SER A 183 -0.05 -8.10 -9.20
CA SER A 183 -0.65 -8.81 -10.35
C SER A 183 -2.13 -8.47 -10.56
N TRP A 184 -2.86 -8.18 -9.48
CA TRP A 184 -4.27 -7.80 -9.55
C TRP A 184 -4.42 -6.38 -10.09
N LEU A 185 -3.72 -5.41 -9.50
CA LEU A 185 -3.78 -4.02 -9.97
C LEU A 185 -3.26 -3.89 -11.41
N LEU A 186 -2.23 -4.67 -11.76
CA LEU A 186 -1.69 -4.75 -13.11
C LEU A 186 -2.76 -5.25 -14.10
N SER A 187 -3.50 -6.31 -13.75
CA SER A 187 -4.60 -6.83 -14.59
C SER A 187 -5.74 -5.80 -14.73
N CYS A 188 -6.13 -5.15 -13.64
CA CYS A 188 -7.13 -4.08 -13.68
C CYS A 188 -6.66 -2.88 -14.51
N ALA A 189 -5.38 -2.52 -14.45
CA ALA A 189 -4.79 -1.45 -15.25
C ALA A 189 -4.78 -1.77 -16.74
N MET A 190 -4.46 -3.01 -17.13
CA MET A 190 -4.55 -3.46 -18.52
C MET A 190 -5.98 -3.36 -19.07
N ALA A 191 -6.96 -3.82 -18.30
CA ALA A 191 -8.37 -3.75 -18.69
C ALA A 191 -8.86 -2.29 -18.80
N ALA A 192 -8.49 -1.43 -17.85
CA ALA A 192 -8.83 -0.01 -17.90
C ALA A 192 -8.17 0.72 -19.08
N ALA A 193 -6.91 0.42 -19.38
CA ALA A 193 -6.21 0.99 -20.54
C ALA A 193 -6.89 0.62 -21.87
N ALA A 194 -7.33 -0.64 -22.00
CA ALA A 194 -8.07 -1.12 -23.17
C ALA A 194 -9.44 -0.44 -23.30
N GLU A 195 -10.20 -0.35 -22.20
CA GLU A 195 -11.51 0.32 -22.16
C GLU A 195 -11.40 1.79 -22.57
N LEU A 196 -10.35 2.48 -22.12
CA LEU A 196 -10.07 3.88 -22.44
C LEU A 196 -9.37 4.08 -23.79
N ARG A 197 -9.06 3.00 -24.52
CA ARG A 197 -8.36 3.01 -25.82
C ARG A 197 -7.02 3.74 -25.80
N LEU A 198 -6.26 3.61 -24.70
CA LEU A 198 -4.97 4.27 -24.50
C LEU A 198 -3.84 3.50 -25.22
N ARG A 199 -3.77 3.66 -26.54
CA ARG A 199 -2.81 2.94 -27.41
C ARG A 199 -1.35 3.16 -27.03
N ALA A 200 -1.02 4.30 -26.45
CA ALA A 200 0.32 4.60 -25.95
C ALA A 200 0.83 3.62 -24.89
N LEU A 201 -0.08 2.90 -24.20
CA LEU A 201 0.26 1.91 -23.18
C LEU A 201 0.46 0.49 -23.72
N ALA A 202 0.21 0.24 -25.02
CA ALA A 202 0.38 -1.10 -25.60
C ALA A 202 1.80 -1.68 -25.39
N PRO A 203 2.91 -0.91 -25.53
CA PRO A 203 4.25 -1.42 -25.23
C PRO A 203 4.44 -1.78 -23.75
N ASP A 204 3.88 -0.99 -22.84
CA ASP A 204 3.94 -1.23 -21.39
C ASP A 204 3.19 -2.52 -21.02
N ILE A 205 2.00 -2.73 -21.60
CA ILE A 205 1.19 -3.96 -21.43
C ILE A 205 1.96 -5.17 -21.97
N ALA A 206 2.57 -5.07 -23.15
CA ALA A 206 3.36 -6.14 -23.74
C ALA A 206 4.58 -6.50 -22.86
N LYS A 207 5.24 -5.50 -22.28
CA LYS A 207 6.37 -5.70 -21.36
C LYS A 207 5.92 -6.39 -20.07
N ALA A 208 4.83 -5.93 -19.47
CA ALA A 208 4.27 -6.50 -18.25
C ALA A 208 3.86 -7.97 -18.44
N ALA A 209 3.28 -8.31 -19.59
CA ALA A 209 2.84 -9.67 -19.90
C ALA A 209 3.97 -10.70 -19.94
N ARG A 210 5.18 -10.31 -20.39
CA ARG A 210 6.33 -11.24 -20.53
C ARG A 210 6.82 -11.82 -19.21
N GLY A 211 6.58 -11.14 -18.09
CA GLY A 211 6.99 -11.58 -16.76
C GLY A 211 5.84 -12.09 -15.88
N ALA A 212 4.63 -12.21 -16.42
CA ALA A 212 3.43 -12.44 -15.63
C ALA A 212 2.87 -13.86 -15.77
N GLY A 213 2.13 -14.32 -14.76
CA GLY A 213 1.47 -15.62 -14.76
C GLY A 213 0.36 -15.74 -15.81
N ALA A 214 -0.14 -16.97 -16.01
CA ALA A 214 -1.11 -17.29 -17.07
C ALA A 214 -2.37 -16.40 -17.06
N GLU A 215 -2.87 -16.04 -15.87
CA GLU A 215 -4.04 -15.18 -15.68
C GLU A 215 -3.82 -13.76 -16.24
N VAL A 216 -2.71 -13.12 -15.85
CA VAL A 216 -2.32 -11.80 -16.36
C VAL A 216 -2.10 -11.85 -17.87
N GLY A 217 -1.50 -12.94 -18.37
CA GLY A 217 -1.27 -13.13 -19.80
C GLY A 217 -2.56 -13.15 -20.63
N ALA A 218 -3.65 -13.69 -20.09
CA ALA A 218 -4.95 -13.68 -20.76
C ALA A 218 -5.53 -12.26 -20.88
N VAL A 219 -5.46 -11.48 -19.79
CA VAL A 219 -5.91 -10.08 -19.77
C VAL A 219 -5.07 -9.23 -20.72
N ALA A 220 -3.75 -9.43 -20.73
CA ALA A 220 -2.84 -8.70 -21.61
C ALA A 220 -3.16 -8.93 -23.10
N ARG A 221 -3.42 -10.18 -23.52
CA ARG A 221 -3.80 -10.48 -24.91
C ARG A 221 -5.10 -9.79 -25.32
N SER A 222 -6.11 -9.85 -24.44
CA SER A 222 -7.39 -9.16 -24.67
C SER A 222 -7.19 -7.65 -24.82
N ALA A 223 -6.43 -7.05 -23.91
CA ALA A 223 -6.12 -5.62 -23.94
C ALA A 223 -5.34 -5.22 -25.19
N GLN A 224 -4.35 -6.01 -25.61
CA GLN A 224 -3.56 -5.77 -26.82
C GLN A 224 -4.43 -5.82 -28.09
N ALA A 225 -5.34 -6.78 -28.19
CA ALA A 225 -6.25 -6.88 -29.33
C ALA A 225 -7.19 -5.66 -29.42
N ALA A 226 -7.65 -5.15 -28.28
CA ALA A 226 -8.49 -3.96 -28.22
C ALA A 226 -7.73 -2.64 -28.52
N LEU A 227 -6.41 -2.63 -28.35
CA LEU A 227 -5.53 -1.47 -28.57
C LEU A 227 -4.85 -1.46 -29.94
N ALA A 228 -5.01 -2.52 -30.72
CA ALA A 228 -4.50 -2.61 -32.09
C ALA A 228 -5.11 -1.56 -33.03
#